data_AF-X0AFD2-F1
#
_entry.id   AF-X0AFD2-F1
#
_cell.length_a   1.000
_cell.length_b   1.000
_cell.length_c   1.000
_cell.angle_alpha   90.00
_cell.angle_beta   90.00
_cell.angle_gamma   90.00
#
_symmetry.space_group_name_H-M   'P 1'
#
loop_
_entity.id
_entity.type
_entity.pdbx_description
1 polymer ?
#
loop_
_entity_poly.entity_id
_entity_poly.type
_entity_poly.pdbx_seq_one_letter_code
_entity_poly.pdbx_strand_id
1 'polypeptide(L)'
;MDAVAFLYEDKIFPPTYMVDLLLLSFNTYCYRDRVTGKSCDLQLAEWRIHRGSGKALECEDCLLAPLRIELEAGISYNDEDASEFEEMTSSCNATGYDYTKPAPYATTLSTESWATMVKSALAIPTP
;
A
#
# COMPACT_ATOMS: atom_id res chain seq x y z
N MET A 1 22.82 -13.66 -8.08
CA MET A 1 22.02 -13.78 -6.85
C MET A 1 21.31 -12.46 -6.73
N ASP A 2 20.06 -12.39 -7.18
CA ASP A 2 19.26 -11.20 -6.94
C ASP A 2 19.11 -11.07 -5.43
N ALA A 3 19.43 -9.89 -4.91
CA ALA A 3 19.34 -9.65 -3.48
C ALA A 3 17.89 -9.89 -3.05
N VAL A 4 17.70 -10.72 -2.01
CA VAL A 4 16.40 -11.01 -1.40
C VAL A 4 16.38 -10.31 -0.04
N ALA A 5 15.32 -9.59 0.30
CA ALA A 5 15.16 -9.11 1.68
C ALA A 5 14.86 -10.29 2.61
N PHE A 6 13.77 -11.00 2.32
CA PHE A 6 13.37 -12.21 3.04
C PHE A 6 12.39 -13.05 2.21
N LEU A 7 12.25 -14.30 2.62
CA LEU A 7 11.25 -15.24 2.15
C LEU A 7 10.22 -15.41 3.26
N TYR A 8 8.94 -15.25 2.93
CA TYR A 8 7.84 -15.53 3.84
C TYR A 8 6.81 -16.39 3.10
N GLU A 9 6.50 -17.56 3.68
CA GLU A 9 5.77 -18.63 3.00
C GLU A 9 6.45 -19.00 1.67
N ASP A 10 5.77 -18.79 0.55
CA ASP A 10 6.27 -19.01 -0.81
C ASP A 10 6.60 -17.70 -1.55
N LYS A 11 6.68 -16.55 -0.84
CA LYS A 11 6.89 -15.23 -1.43
C LYS A 11 8.26 -14.64 -1.12
N ILE A 12 8.97 -14.23 -2.16
CA ILE A 12 10.22 -13.47 -2.09
C ILE A 12 9.92 -11.98 -2.11
N PHE A 13 10.37 -11.28 -1.09
CA PHE A 13 10.27 -9.82 -0.99
C PHE A 13 11.57 -9.14 -1.43
N PRO A 14 11.48 -7.98 -2.11
CA PRO A 14 12.65 -7.26 -2.60
C PRO A 14 13.45 -6.65 -1.44
N PRO A 15 14.77 -6.43 -1.60
CA PRO A 15 15.64 -5.77 -0.61
C PRO A 15 15.14 -4.41 -0.12
N THR A 16 14.34 -3.75 -0.95
CA THR A 16 13.76 -2.44 -0.68
C THR A 16 12.53 -2.48 0.21
N TYR A 17 12.04 -3.67 0.62
CA TYR A 17 10.83 -3.85 1.46
C TYR A 17 10.64 -2.78 2.53
N MET A 18 11.64 -2.62 3.40
CA MET A 18 11.55 -1.69 4.52
C MET A 18 11.52 -0.23 4.06
N VAL A 19 12.24 0.10 2.99
CA VAL A 19 12.28 1.46 2.44
C VAL A 19 10.95 1.79 1.76
N ASP A 20 10.41 0.86 0.98
CA ASP A 20 9.15 1.05 0.26
C ASP A 20 7.99 1.17 1.25
N LEU A 21 7.99 0.38 2.34
CA LEU A 21 7.00 0.49 3.41
C LEU A 21 7.06 1.86 4.11
N LEU A 22 8.27 2.37 4.37
CA LEU A 22 8.45 3.71 4.96
C LEU A 22 7.99 4.82 4.02
N LEU A 23 8.27 4.70 2.72
CA LEU A 23 7.83 5.66 1.71
C LEU A 23 6.31 5.67 1.57
N LEU A 24 5.67 4.49 1.54
CA LEU A 24 4.21 4.38 1.56
C LEU A 24 3.63 5.06 2.80
N SER A 25 4.15 4.71 3.99
CA SER A 25 3.70 5.30 5.25
C SER A 25 3.82 6.83 5.24
N PHE A 26 4.95 7.35 4.74
CA PHE A 26 5.15 8.79 4.61
C PHE A 26 4.11 9.43 3.67
N ASN A 27 3.89 8.84 2.49
CA ASN A 27 2.95 9.38 1.51
C ASN A 27 1.50 9.36 1.99
N THR A 28 1.12 8.36 2.80
CA THR A 28 -0.22 8.22 3.37
C THR A 28 -0.43 9.17 4.57
N TYR A 29 0.44 9.10 5.59
CA TYR A 29 0.25 9.87 6.84
C TYR A 29 0.60 11.37 6.69
N CYS A 30 1.60 11.70 5.86
CA CYS A 30 1.95 13.10 5.61
C CYS A 30 1.14 13.73 4.49
N TYR A 31 0.09 13.04 4.00
CA TYR A 31 -0.78 13.56 2.97
C TYR A 31 -1.42 14.88 3.41
N ARG A 32 -1.55 15.80 2.45
CA ARG A 32 -2.16 17.10 2.65
C ARG A 32 -3.37 17.23 1.75
N ASP A 33 -4.47 17.64 2.35
CA ASP A 33 -5.73 17.91 1.66
C ASP A 33 -5.50 18.86 0.47
N ARG A 34 -5.93 18.46 -0.72
CA ARG A 34 -5.68 19.19 -1.97
C ARG A 34 -6.28 20.59 -1.98
N VAL A 35 -7.36 20.80 -1.24
CA VAL A 35 -8.11 22.06 -1.24
C VAL A 35 -7.53 23.06 -0.24
N THR A 36 -7.26 22.60 0.98
CA THR A 36 -6.85 23.46 2.11
C THR A 36 -5.34 23.47 2.32
N GLY A 37 -4.61 22.48 1.79
CA GLY A 37 -3.18 22.28 2.01
C GLY A 37 -2.82 21.87 3.45
N LYS A 38 -3.83 21.62 4.31
CA LYS A 38 -3.63 21.17 5.68
C LYS A 38 -3.22 19.69 5.71
N SER A 39 -2.43 19.33 6.72
CA SER A 39 -2.13 17.93 7.00
C SER A 39 -3.42 17.18 7.35
N CYS A 40 -3.65 16.05 6.71
CA CYS A 40 -4.89 15.31 6.90
C CYS A 40 -5.06 14.77 8.32
N ASP A 41 -3.98 14.31 8.97
CA ASP A 41 -4.04 13.92 10.38
C ASP A 41 -4.53 15.03 11.31
N LEU A 42 -4.04 16.27 11.10
CA LEU A 42 -4.46 17.42 11.89
C LEU A 42 -5.91 17.81 11.60
N GLN A 43 -6.32 17.73 10.33
CA GLN A 43 -7.66 18.09 9.90
C GLN A 43 -8.70 17.06 10.37
N LEU A 44 -8.39 15.77 10.29
CA LEU A 44 -9.21 14.69 10.85
C LEU A 44 -9.33 14.82 12.36
N ALA A 45 -8.24 15.18 13.07
CA ALA A 45 -8.28 15.44 14.50
C ALA A 45 -9.20 16.64 14.85
N GLU A 46 -9.13 17.72 14.07
CA GLU A 46 -10.03 18.88 14.19
C GLU A 46 -11.49 18.47 13.99
N TRP A 47 -11.77 17.68 12.95
CA TRP A 47 -13.12 17.22 12.61
C TRP A 47 -13.75 16.30 13.66
N ARG A 48 -12.95 15.55 14.43
CA ARG A 48 -13.46 14.78 15.59
C ARG A 48 -14.04 15.67 16.68
N ILE A 49 -13.60 16.92 16.77
CA ILE A 49 -14.09 17.90 17.75
C ILE A 49 -15.23 18.72 17.15
N HIS A 50 -14.98 19.33 15.98
CA HIS A 50 -15.95 20.14 15.28
C HIS A 50 -15.70 20.11 13.78
N ARG A 51 -16.70 19.69 13.02
CA ARG A 51 -16.65 19.65 11.56
C ARG A 51 -17.73 20.56 10.98
N GLY A 52 -17.29 21.56 10.21
CA GLY A 52 -18.18 22.49 9.50
C GLY A 52 -18.58 22.04 8.08
N SER A 53 -18.07 20.89 7.62
CA SER A 53 -18.41 20.30 6.32
C SER A 53 -19.69 19.47 6.43
N GLY A 54 -20.63 19.68 5.51
CA GLY A 54 -21.83 18.85 5.37
C GLY A 54 -21.62 17.59 4.54
N LYS A 55 -20.41 17.37 4.01
CA LYS A 55 -20.07 16.16 3.25
C LYS A 55 -19.95 14.97 4.19
N ALA A 56 -20.21 13.77 3.67
CA ALA A 56 -19.88 12.54 4.40
C ALA A 56 -18.36 12.49 4.63
N LEU A 57 -17.90 11.83 5.70
CA LEU A 57 -16.48 11.88 6.09
C LEU A 57 -15.63 11.09 5.10
N GLU A 58 -16.12 9.92 4.71
CA GLU A 58 -15.59 9.02 3.68
C GLU A 58 -15.41 9.68 2.31
N CYS A 59 -16.15 10.76 2.05
CA CYS A 59 -16.04 11.51 0.79
C CYS A 59 -15.03 12.67 0.85
N GLU A 60 -14.34 12.85 1.97
CA GLU A 60 -13.29 13.86 2.08
C GLU A 60 -11.99 13.37 1.46
N ASP A 61 -11.23 14.32 0.92
CA ASP A 61 -9.94 14.05 0.28
C ASP A 61 -8.96 13.38 1.25
N CYS A 62 -9.01 13.77 2.53
CA CYS A 62 -8.22 13.17 3.60
C CYS A 62 -8.53 11.70 3.90
N LEU A 63 -9.58 11.12 3.33
CA LEU A 63 -9.82 9.68 3.38
C LEU A 63 -9.63 9.02 2.02
N LEU A 64 -10.15 9.62 0.95
CA LEU A 64 -10.07 9.02 -0.38
C LEU A 64 -8.64 9.00 -0.96
N ALA A 65 -7.84 10.06 -0.75
CA ALA A 65 -6.52 10.11 -1.35
C ALA A 65 -5.49 9.18 -0.69
N PRO A 66 -5.45 9.01 0.65
CA PRO A 66 -4.65 7.97 1.28
C PRO A 66 -4.94 6.56 0.75
N LEU A 67 -6.22 6.18 0.62
CA LEU A 67 -6.62 4.88 0.06
C LEU A 67 -6.14 4.72 -1.40
N ARG A 68 -6.27 5.77 -2.22
CA ARG A 68 -5.70 5.79 -3.57
C ARG A 68 -4.19 5.52 -3.59
N ILE A 69 -3.44 6.14 -2.67
CA ILE A 69 -1.99 5.98 -2.55
C ILE A 69 -1.64 4.53 -2.18
N GLU A 70 -2.39 3.93 -1.27
CA GLU A 70 -2.22 2.52 -0.88
C GLU A 70 -2.52 1.56 -2.03
N LEU A 71 -3.55 1.83 -2.83
CA LEU A 71 -3.88 1.03 -4.00
C LEU A 71 -2.89 1.22 -5.16
N GLU A 72 -2.25 2.37 -5.28
CA GLU A 72 -1.19 2.60 -6.26
C GLU A 72 0.14 1.92 -5.85
N ALA A 73 0.29 1.57 -4.57
CA ALA A 73 1.48 0.92 -4.04
C ALA A 73 1.34 -0.61 -4.05
N GLY A 74 2.19 -1.27 -4.83
CA GLY A 74 2.15 -2.74 -4.95
C GLY A 74 2.32 -3.51 -3.64
N ILE A 75 2.98 -2.91 -2.64
CA ILE A 75 3.19 -3.52 -1.32
C ILE A 75 1.90 -3.61 -0.49
N SER A 76 0.94 -2.73 -0.72
CA SER A 76 -0.35 -2.65 0.01
C SER A 76 -1.55 -3.04 -0.84
N TYR A 77 -1.41 -3.06 -2.17
CA TYR A 77 -2.52 -3.39 -3.06
C TYR A 77 -3.11 -4.78 -2.77
N ASN A 78 -4.43 -4.83 -2.66
CA ASN A 78 -5.23 -6.04 -2.74
C ASN A 78 -6.56 -5.74 -3.45
N ASP A 79 -7.17 -6.78 -4.02
CA ASP A 79 -8.37 -6.62 -4.86
C ASP A 79 -9.64 -6.31 -4.05
N GLU A 80 -9.67 -6.62 -2.74
CA GLU A 80 -10.81 -6.33 -1.86
C GLU A 80 -10.89 -4.83 -1.57
N ASP A 81 -9.79 -4.22 -1.10
CA ASP A 81 -9.69 -2.77 -0.87
C ASP A 81 -9.91 -1.99 -2.18
N ALA A 82 -9.46 -2.52 -3.32
CA ALA A 82 -9.70 -1.92 -4.63
C ALA A 82 -11.20 -1.84 -4.96
N SER A 83 -11.96 -2.90 -4.65
CA SER A 83 -13.40 -2.96 -4.85
C SER A 83 -14.14 -2.02 -3.89
N GLU A 84 -13.76 -2.00 -2.61
CA GLU A 84 -14.34 -1.10 -1.61
C GLU A 84 -14.10 0.37 -1.98
N PHE A 85 -12.91 0.68 -2.49
CA PHE A 85 -12.57 2.03 -2.93
C PHE A 85 -13.38 2.47 -4.16
N GLU A 86 -13.63 1.58 -5.11
CA GLU A 86 -14.49 1.86 -6.26
C GLU A 86 -15.93 2.16 -5.82
N GLU A 87 -16.49 1.36 -4.90
CA GLU A 87 -17.82 1.59 -4.33
C GLU A 87 -17.87 2.94 -3.60
N MET A 88 -16.87 3.22 -2.76
CA MET A 88 -16.79 4.45 -1.98
C MET A 88 -16.70 5.69 -2.88
N THR A 89 -15.77 5.70 -3.85
CA THR A 89 -15.60 6.83 -4.77
C THR A 89 -16.84 7.06 -5.64
N SER A 90 -17.51 5.99 -6.08
CA SER A 90 -18.78 6.04 -6.79
C SER A 90 -19.89 6.65 -5.94
N SER A 91 -20.05 6.19 -4.68
CA SER A 91 -21.05 6.72 -3.75
C SER A 91 -20.85 8.21 -3.44
N CYS A 92 -19.60 8.65 -3.43
CA CYS A 92 -19.21 10.04 -3.20
C CYS A 92 -19.29 10.91 -4.46
N ASN A 93 -19.58 10.34 -5.64
CA ASN A 93 -19.45 10.98 -6.95
C ASN A 93 -18.10 11.70 -7.09
N ALA A 94 -17.05 11.05 -6.58
CA ALA A 94 -15.72 11.61 -6.44
C ALA A 94 -14.93 11.44 -7.75
N THR A 95 -14.10 12.42 -8.09
CA THR A 95 -13.27 12.39 -9.31
C THR A 95 -11.81 12.73 -8.98
N GLY A 96 -10.88 12.33 -9.84
CA GLY A 96 -9.45 12.58 -9.63
C GLY A 96 -8.84 11.67 -8.57
N TYR A 97 -9.40 10.47 -8.41
CA TYR A 97 -8.91 9.40 -7.53
C TYR A 97 -8.50 8.14 -8.32
N ASP A 98 -8.33 8.26 -9.63
CA ASP A 98 -7.82 7.17 -10.46
C ASP A 98 -6.42 6.74 -9.98
N TYR A 99 -6.16 5.44 -10.05
CA TYR A 99 -4.85 4.86 -9.77
C TYR A 99 -4.54 3.77 -10.80
N THR A 100 -3.26 3.50 -11.00
CA THR A 100 -2.84 2.39 -11.85
C THR A 100 -2.65 1.15 -10.99
N LYS A 101 -3.30 0.03 -11.34
CA LYS A 101 -3.07 -1.25 -10.67
C LYS A 101 -1.57 -1.60 -10.74
N PRO A 102 -0.88 -1.76 -9.60
CA PRO A 102 0.56 -2.01 -9.58
C PRO A 102 0.87 -3.45 -10.01
N ALA A 103 2.12 -3.67 -10.42
CA ALA A 103 2.64 -5.03 -10.57
C ALA A 103 2.73 -5.73 -9.19
N PRO A 104 2.66 -7.08 -9.13
CA PRO A 104 2.86 -7.81 -7.90
C PRO A 104 4.18 -7.44 -7.23
N TYR A 105 4.13 -7.09 -5.95
CA TYR A 105 5.31 -6.60 -5.21
C TYR A 105 6.26 -7.70 -4.76
N ALA A 106 5.73 -8.88 -4.47
CA ALA A 106 6.50 -10.06 -4.12
C ALA A 106 6.40 -11.11 -5.22
N THR A 107 7.48 -11.89 -5.39
CA THR A 107 7.52 -12.98 -6.36
C THR A 107 7.15 -14.29 -5.69
N THR A 108 6.17 -15.00 -6.22
CA THR A 108 5.82 -16.36 -5.76
C THR A 108 6.83 -17.37 -6.30
N LEU A 109 7.43 -18.15 -5.41
CA LEU A 109 8.32 -19.26 -5.74
C LEU A 109 7.53 -20.43 -6.33
N SER A 110 8.06 -21.00 -7.41
CA SER A 110 7.61 -22.29 -7.89
C SER A 110 8.12 -23.43 -6.99
N THR A 111 7.42 -24.56 -7.01
CA THR A 111 7.85 -25.78 -6.30
C THR A 111 9.28 -26.20 -6.66
N GLU A 112 9.70 -26.00 -7.91
CA GLU A 112 11.06 -26.30 -8.40
C GLU A 112 12.11 -25.34 -7.81
N SER A 113 11.77 -24.06 -7.73
CA SER A 113 12.64 -23.04 -7.14
C SER A 113 12.82 -23.23 -5.63
N TRP A 114 11.77 -23.63 -4.92
CA TRP A 114 11.84 -24.04 -3.52
C TRP A 114 12.76 -25.25 -3.32
N ALA A 115 12.59 -26.30 -4.14
CA ALA A 115 13.43 -27.50 -4.06
C ALA A 115 14.92 -27.18 -4.29
N THR A 116 15.22 -26.24 -5.19
CA THR A 116 16.58 -25.77 -5.46
C THR A 116 17.16 -24.98 -4.28
N MET A 117 16.37 -24.10 -3.65
CA MET A 117 16.80 -23.36 -2.46
C MET A 117 17.09 -24.29 -1.27
N VAL A 118 16.21 -25.25 -0.99
CA VAL A 118 16.39 -26.22 0.09
C VAL A 118 17.65 -27.08 -0.14
N LYS A 119 17.88 -27.54 -1.37
CA LYS A 119 19.11 -28.27 -1.72
C LYS A 119 20.36 -27.43 -1.51
N SER A 120 20.31 -26.14 -1.86
CA SER A 120 21.44 -25.22 -1.69
C SER A 120 21.71 -24.90 -0.22
N ALA A 121 20.68 -24.77 0.61
CA ALA A 121 20.82 -24.54 2.05
C ALA A 121 21.33 -25.77 2.81
N LEU A 122 21.01 -26.97 2.34
CA LEU A 122 21.51 -28.24 2.89
C LEU A 122 22.90 -28.63 2.39
N ALA A 123 23.46 -27.90 1.41
CA ALA A 123 24.82 -28.12 0.96
C ALA A 123 25.78 -27.68 2.07
N ILE A 124 26.33 -28.65 2.79
CA ILE A 124 27.39 -28.43 3.78
C ILE A 124 28.57 -27.79 3.03
N PRO A 125 29.10 -26.63 3.48
CA PRO A 125 30.31 -26.08 2.89
C PRO A 125 31.45 -27.08 3.13
N THR A 126 31.98 -27.65 2.06
CA THR A 126 33.25 -28.40 2.14
C THR A 126 34.39 -27.42 2.45
N PRO A 127 35.29 -27.76 3.39
CA PRO A 127 36.41 -26.90 3.77
C PRO A 127 37.44 -26.71 2.66
#